data_AF-A0A8S0FWY6-F1
#
_entry.id   AF-A0A8S0FWY6-F1
#
_cell.length_a   1.000
_cell.length_b   1.000
_cell.length_c   1.000
_cell.angle_alpha   90.00
_cell.angle_beta   90.00
_cell.angle_gamma   90.00
#
_symmetry.space_group_name_H-M   'P 1'
#
loop_
_entity.id
_entity.type
_entity.pdbx_description
1 polymer ?
#
loop_
_entity_poly.entity_id
_entity_poly.type
_entity_poly.pdbx_seq_one_letter_code
_entity_poly.pdbx_strand_id
1 'polypeptide(L)' 'MSEQRVVVMGLGNLLWADEGFGVRVAERLYAHYHWPEDVEIVDGGTQGLNLLGYVAKAPVIC' A
#
# COMPACT_ATOMS: atom_id res chain seq x y z
N MET A 1 -22.69 -2.62 -4.76
CA MET A 1 -22.41 -2.44 -3.33
C MET A 1 -20.95 -2.08 -3.22
N SER A 2 -20.62 -0.85 -2.83
CA SER A 2 -19.23 -0.43 -2.66
C SER A 2 -18.69 -1.08 -1.39
N GLU A 3 -18.05 -2.24 -1.51
CA GLU A 3 -17.26 -2.78 -0.41
C GLU A 3 -16.25 -1.72 -0.01
N GLN A 4 -16.29 -1.30 1.26
CA GLN A 4 -15.42 -0.26 1.76
C GLN A 4 -14.00 -0.82 1.86
N ARG A 5 -13.21 -0.63 0.80
CA ARG A 5 -11.85 -1.16 0.73
C ARG A 5 -10.84 -0.24 1.41
N VAL A 6 -10.10 -0.75 2.37
CA VAL A 6 -8.93 -0.07 2.93
C VAL A 6 -7.71 -0.45 2.10
N VAL A 7 -6.95 0.54 1.64
CA VAL A 7 -5.66 0.31 0.99
C VAL A 7 -4.54 0.81 1.90
N VAL A 8 -3.60 -0.08 2.23
CA VAL A 8 -2.36 0.29 2.93
C VAL A 8 -1.23 0.29 1.90
N MET A 9 -0.59 1.44 1.70
CA MET A 9 0.37 1.61 0.62
C MET A 9 1.78 1.92 1.14
N GLY A 10 2.71 1.01 0.88
CA GLY A 10 4.13 1.26 1.13
C GLY A 10 4.71 2.14 0.04
N LEU A 11 5.00 3.41 0.37
CA LEU A 11 5.71 4.33 -0.52
C LEU A 11 7.18 4.43 -0.11
N GLY A 12 8.05 4.66 -1.10
CA GLY A 12 9.47 4.86 -0.85
C GLY A 12 10.38 4.27 -1.92
N ASN A 13 11.65 4.64 -1.85
CA ASN A 13 12.68 4.16 -2.75
C ASN A 13 13.63 3.20 -2.01
N LEU A 14 13.54 1.90 -2.30
CA LEU A 14 14.40 0.88 -1.69
C LEU A 14 15.90 1.08 -1.97
N LEU A 15 16.26 1.81 -3.03
CA LEU A 15 17.65 2.09 -3.37
C LEU A 15 18.24 3.22 -2.51
N TRP A 16 17.41 4.00 -1.84
CA TRP A 16 17.80 5.21 -1.12
C TRP A 16 17.53 5.03 0.39
N ALA A 17 18.52 4.44 1.06
CA ALA A 17 18.63 4.32 2.52
C ALA A 17 17.28 4.16 3.27
N ASP A 18 16.87 5.19 4.00
CA ASP A 18 15.69 5.23 4.86
C ASP A 18 14.40 5.63 4.13
N GLU A 19 14.50 6.13 2.90
CA GLU A 19 13.33 6.46 2.07
C GLU A 19 12.52 5.19 1.73
N GLY A 20 13.17 4.02 1.70
CA GLY A 20 12.51 2.73 1.48
C GLY A 20 11.67 2.20 2.65
N PHE A 21 11.56 2.95 3.76
CA PHE A 21 10.89 2.47 4.97
C PHE A 21 9.43 2.04 4.73
N GLY A 22 8.65 2.84 3.99
CA GLY A 22 7.24 2.52 3.74
C GLY A 22 7.07 1.22 2.94
N VAL A 23 7.90 1.00 1.92
CA VAL A 23 7.93 -0.26 1.17
C VAL A 23 8.27 -1.45 2.08
N ARG A 24 9.27 -1.31 2.95
CA ARG A 24 9.64 -2.36 3.93
C ARG A 24 8.52 -2.67 4.92
N VAL A 25 7.75 -1.65 5.33
CA VAL A 25 6.58 -1.84 6.19
C VAL A 25 5.51 -2.64 5.44
N ALA A 26 5.19 -2.28 4.19
CA ALA A 26 4.20 -3.01 3.39
C ALA A 26 4.60 -4.47 3.16
N GLU A 27 5.87 -4.74 2.80
CA GLU A 27 6.41 -6.11 2.69
C GLU A 27 6.22 -6.90 3.99
N ARG A 28 6.51 -6.28 5.13
CA ARG A 28 6.40 -6.92 6.44
C ARG A 28 4.94 -7.16 6.85
N LEU A 29 4.04 -6.22 6.56
CA LEU A 29 2.61 -6.37 6.81
C LEU A 29 2.00 -7.49 5.98
N TYR A 30 2.41 -7.59 4.71
CA TYR A 30 1.97 -8.67 3.82
C TYR A 30 2.50 -10.04 4.28
N ALA A 31 3.78 -10.13 4.66
CA ALA A 31 4.41 -11.40 4.98
C ALA A 31 4.03 -12.01 6.34
N HIS A 32 3.61 -11.18 7.31
CA HIS A 32 3.47 -11.61 8.71
C HIS A 32 2.05 -11.55 9.27
N TYR A 33 1.07 -11.03 8.53
CA TYR A 33 -0.29 -10.87 9.01
C TYR A 33 -1.30 -11.39 8.00
N HIS A 34 -2.44 -11.85 8.52
CA HIS A 34 -3.62 -12.13 7.70
C HIS A 34 -4.54 -10.91 7.77
N TRP A 35 -5.04 -10.52 6.60
CA TRP A 35 -5.88 -9.35 6.44
C TRP A 35 -7.29 -9.78 6.06
N PRO A 36 -8.32 -9.04 6.52
CA PRO A 36 -9.68 -9.17 6.01
C PRO A 36 -9.73 -8.95 4.48
N GLU A 37 -10.76 -9.50 3.81
CA GLU A 37 -10.90 -9.42 2.35
C GLU A 37 -11.05 -7.98 1.82
N ASP A 38 -11.49 -7.05 2.68
CA ASP A 38 -11.65 -5.63 2.37
C ASP A 38 -10.38 -4.80 2.62
N VAL A 39 -9.26 -5.42 3.02
CA VAL A 39 -7.96 -4.74 3.21
C VAL A 39 -6.94 -5.23 2.18
N GLU A 40 -6.38 -4.28 1.44
CA GLU A 40 -5.38 -4.54 0.41
C GLU A 40 -4.04 -3.86 0.77
N ILE A 41 -2.96 -4.65 0.82
CA ILE A 41 -1.60 -4.14 1.03
C ILE A 41 -0.93 -3.97 -0.34
N VAL A 42 -0.43 -2.77 -0.64
CA VAL A 42 0.14 -2.42 -1.94
C VAL A 42 1.58 -1.92 -1.76
N ASP A 43 2.51 -2.46 -2.53
CA ASP A 43 3.83 -1.84 -2.73
C ASP A 43 3.70 -0.76 -3.81
N GLY A 44 3.71 0.51 -3.37
CA GLY A 44 3.58 1.65 -4.27
C GLY A 44 4.92 2.23 -4.72
N GLY A 45 6.03 1.85 -4.07
CA GLY A 45 7.38 2.35 -4.35
C GLY A 45 7.41 3.85 -4.64
N THR A 46 7.93 4.20 -5.82
CA THR A 46 7.98 5.58 -6.35
C THR A 46 7.08 5.77 -7.58
N GLN A 47 5.97 5.04 -7.69
CA GLN A 47 5.21 4.90 -8.94
C GLN A 47 4.29 6.09 -9.30
N GLY A 48 4.10 7.06 -8.41
CA GLY A 48 3.38 8.31 -8.70
C GLY A 48 1.99 8.10 -9.30
N LEU A 49 1.76 8.60 -10.53
CA LEU A 49 0.44 8.57 -11.20
C LEU A 49 -0.09 7.15 -11.44
N ASN A 50 0.76 6.13 -11.50
CA ASN A 50 0.31 4.75 -11.65
C ASN A 50 -0.49 4.25 -10.45
N LEU A 51 -0.43 4.95 -9.30
CA LEU A 51 -1.15 4.61 -8.08
C LEU A 51 -2.59 5.15 -8.06
N LEU A 52 -2.98 6.00 -9.02
CA LEU A 52 -4.30 6.63 -9.06
C LEU A 52 -5.45 5.61 -9.07
N GLY A 53 -5.24 4.44 -9.69
CA GLY A 53 -6.25 3.38 -9.72
C GLY A 53 -6.61 2.83 -8.33
N TYR A 54 -5.64 2.81 -7.40
CA TYR A 54 -5.87 2.42 -6.01
C TYR A 54 -6.54 3.56 -5.24
N VAL A 55 -6.01 4.77 -5.39
CA VAL A 55 -6.52 5.97 -4.70
C VAL A 55 -7.98 6.25 -5.04
N ALA A 56 -8.37 6.10 -6.30
CA ALA A 56 -9.74 6.38 -6.74
C ALA A 56 -10.77 5.35 -6.26
N LYS A 57 -10.33 4.15 -5.87
CA LYS A 57 -11.20 3.04 -5.48
C LYS A 57 -11.29 2.84 -3.97
N ALA A 58 -10.32 3.37 -3.22
CA ALA A 58 -10.20 3.18 -1.79
C ALA A 58 -10.89 4.31 -1.02
N PRO A 59 -11.96 4.05 -0.26
CA PRO A 59 -12.53 5.05 0.65
C PRO A 59 -11.57 5.45 1.78
N VAL A 60 -10.64 4.59 2.16
CA VAL A 60 -9.60 4.87 3.17
C VAL A 60 -8.24 4.42 2.63
N ILE A 61 -7.25 5.31 2.76
CA ILE A 61 -5.86 5.07 2.34
C ILE A 61 -4.96 5.36 3.53
N CYS A 62 -4.08 4.42 3.84
CA CYS A 62 -3.06 4.53 4.87
C CYS A 62 -1.66 4.44 4.25
#